data_AF-A0A9D2N3X9-F1
#
_entry.id   AF-A0A9D2N3X9-F1
#
_cell.length_a   1.000
_cell.length_b   1.000
_cell.length_c   1.000
_cell.angle_alpha   90.00
_cell.angle_beta   90.00
_cell.angle_gamma   90.00
#
_symmetry.space_group_name_H-M   'P 1'
#
loop_
_entity.id
_entity.type
_entity.pdbx_description
1 polymer ?
#
loop_
_entity_poly.entity_id
_entity_poly.type
_entity_poly.pdbx_seq_one_letter_code
_entity_poly.pdbx_strand_id
1 'polypeptide(L)' 'MCTVKDIQEAIREHCQSQQDMESVEIDRVMQRLPFGTAQDIFYRPPVPRPPYASHSRKYRI' A
#
# COMPACT_ATOMS: atom_id res chain seq x y z
N MET A 1 -15.11 -8.54 6.93
CA MET A 1 -13.93 -8.53 6.04
C MET A 1 -13.24 -7.20 6.24
N CYS A 2 -11.91 -7.19 6.40
CA CYS A 2 -11.17 -5.94 6.56
C CYS A 2 -10.79 -5.41 5.18
N THR A 3 -11.21 -4.19 4.87
CA THR A 3 -10.92 -3.48 3.62
C THR A 3 -9.77 -2.49 3.81
N VAL A 4 -9.20 -1.99 2.72
CA VAL A 4 -8.15 -0.95 2.79
C VAL A 4 -8.65 0.30 3.52
N LYS A 5 -9.93 0.63 3.41
CA LYS A 5 -10.55 1.74 4.15
C LYS A 5 -10.57 1.49 5.66
N ASP A 6 -10.89 0.26 6.08
CA ASP A 6 -10.90 -0.10 7.50
C ASP A 6 -9.48 0.01 8.11
N ILE A 7 -8.45 -0.34 7.34
CA ILE A 7 -7.05 -0.19 7.76
C ILE A 7 -6.66 1.29 7.85
N GLN A 8 -7.07 2.11 6.88
CA GLN A 8 -6.81 3.56 6.91
C GLN A 8 -7.46 4.24 8.11
N GLU A 9 -8.72 3.91 8.40
CA GLU A 9 -9.46 4.48 9.52
C GLU A 9 -8.85 4.07 10.87
N ALA A 10 -8.48 2.79 11.04
CA ALA A 10 -7.84 2.34 12.27
C ALA A 10 -6.50 3.06 12.54
N ILE A 11 -5.70 3.31 11.50
CA ILE A 11 -4.43 4.04 11.66
C ILE A 11 -4.71 5.53 11.95
N ARG A 12 -5.73 6.14 11.34
CA ARG A 12 -6.12 7.54 11.62
C ARG A 12 -6.53 7.70 13.08
N GLU A 13 -7.42 6.84 13.55
CA GLU A 13 -7.90 6.83 14.93
C GLU A 13 -6.76 6.63 15.92
N HIS A 14 -5.81 5.73 15.60
CA HIS A 14 -4.63 5.50 16.41
C HIS A 14 -3.70 6.72 16.48
N CYS A 15 -3.43 7.39 15.36
CA CYS A 15 -2.60 8.60 15.35
C CYS A 15 -3.27 9.77 16.07
N GLN A 16 -4.59 9.94 15.94
CA GLN A 16 -5.34 10.95 16.67
C GLN A 16 -5.33 10.68 18.18
N SER A 17 -5.67 9.44 18.58
CA SER A 17 -5.83 9.09 19.98
C SER A 17 -4.52 8.92 20.74
N GLN A 18 -3.43 8.47 20.09
CA GLN A 18 -2.18 8.16 20.80
C GLN A 18 -1.11 9.24 20.68
N GLN A 19 -1.11 10.02 19.60
CA GLN A 19 -0.04 10.98 19.34
C GLN A 19 -0.52 12.43 19.46
N ASP A 20 -1.81 12.65 19.78
CA ASP A 20 -2.47 13.97 19.83
C ASP A 20 -2.12 14.81 18.59
N MET A 21 -2.02 14.11 17.45
CA MET A 21 -1.54 14.67 16.20
C MET A 21 -2.65 15.44 15.51
N GLU A 22 -2.28 16.60 14.98
CA GLU A 22 -3.19 17.41 14.19
C GLU A 22 -3.56 16.69 12.88
N SER A 23 -4.77 16.94 12.39
CA SER A 23 -5.32 16.27 11.19
C SER A 23 -4.38 16.38 9.97
N VAL A 24 -3.68 17.51 9.85
CA VAL A 24 -2.70 17.77 8.77
C VAL A 24 -1.47 16.85 8.87
N GLU A 25 -1.03 16.52 10.08
CA GLU A 25 0.10 15.61 10.29
C GLU A 25 -0.31 14.16 10.02
N ILE A 26 -1.54 13.79 10.39
CA ILE A 26 -2.12 12.49 10.05
C ILE A 26 -2.23 12.31 8.55
N ASP A 27 -2.66 13.33 7.80
CA ASP A 27 -2.69 13.27 6.33
C ASP A 27 -1.30 13.06 5.73
N ARG A 28 -0.24 13.65 6.29
CA ARG A 28 1.15 13.41 5.87
C ARG A 28 1.60 11.98 6.15
N VAL A 29 1.24 11.43 7.32
CA VAL A 29 1.52 10.03 7.66
C VAL A 29 0.79 9.09 6.69
N MET A 30 -0.49 9.36 6.43
CA MET A 30 -1.32 8.58 5.49
C MET A 30 -0.79 8.62 4.06
N GLN A 31 -0.27 9.77 3.61
CA GLN A 31 0.37 9.91 2.30
C GLN A 31 1.70 9.16 2.19
N ARG A 32 2.45 9.05 3.28
CA ARG A 32 3.72 8.32 3.33
C ARG A 32 3.53 6.81 3.43
N LEU A 33 2.38 6.38 3.93
CA LEU A 33 1.99 4.97 3.92
C LEU A 33 1.68 4.52 2.49
N PRO A 34 1.97 3.24 2.17
CA PRO A 34 1.71 2.70 0.84
C PRO A 34 0.21 2.66 0.50
N PHE A 35 -0.69 3.04 1.40
CA PHE A 35 -2.13 3.17 1.14
C PHE A 35 -2.48 4.36 0.23
N GLY A 36 -1.73 5.47 0.32
CA GLY A 36 -1.93 6.63 -0.57
C GLY A 36 -1.59 6.31 -2.01
N THR A 37 -0.56 5.48 -2.21
CA THR A 37 -0.13 4.96 -3.51
C THR A 37 -0.68 3.57 -3.83
N ALA A 38 -1.40 2.92 -2.90
CA ALA A 38 -1.85 1.53 -3.06
C ALA A 38 -2.76 1.40 -4.28
N GLN A 39 -3.62 2.40 -4.49
CA GLN A 39 -4.43 2.46 -5.71
C GLN A 39 -3.52 2.49 -6.94
N ASP A 40 -2.43 3.27 -6.95
CA ASP A 40 -1.47 3.20 -8.06
C ASP A 40 -0.79 1.82 -8.15
N ILE A 41 -0.45 1.16 -7.05
CA ILE A 41 0.20 -0.18 -7.08
C ILE A 41 -0.74 -1.27 -7.61
N PHE A 42 -2.03 -1.24 -7.25
CA PHE A 42 -3.03 -2.22 -7.67
C PHE A 42 -3.61 -1.93 -9.06
N TYR A 43 -3.62 -0.65 -9.49
CA TYR A 43 -4.12 -0.24 -10.81
C TYR A 43 -3.01 -0.07 -11.85
N ARG A 44 -1.75 0.05 -11.43
CA ARG A 44 -0.61 0.03 -12.35
C ARG A 44 -0.58 -1.35 -13.00
N PRO A 45 -0.70 -1.43 -14.33
CA PRO A 45 -0.58 -2.71 -15.00
C PRO A 45 0.78 -3.31 -14.65
N PRO A 46 0.85 -4.61 -14.33
CA PRO A 46 2.11 -5.26 -14.04
C PRO A 46 3.06 -4.96 -15.20
N VAL A 47 4.24 -4.44 -14.85
CA VAL A 47 5.24 -3.97 -15.82
C VAL A 47 5.40 -5.05 -16.90
N PRO A 48 5.30 -4.72 -18.20
CA PRO A 48 5.42 -5.70 -19.26
C PRO A 48 6.72 -6.49 -19.05
N ARG A 49 6.61 -7.82 -19.02
CA ARG A 49 7.76 -8.69 -18.81
C ARG A 49 8.86 -8.31 -19.83
N PRO A 50 10.10 -8.07 -19.38
CA PRO A 50 11.19 -7.79 -20.31
C PRO A 50 11.31 -8.88 -21.37
N PRO A 51 11.78 -8.57 -22.60
CA PRO A 51 11.93 -9.56 -23.68
C PRO A 51 12.81 -10.76 -23.31
N TYR A 52 13.68 -10.59 -22.31
CA TYR A 52 14.58 -11.60 -21.77
C TYR A 52 14.07 -12.25 -20.47
N ALA A 53 12.81 -12.01 -20.07
CA ALA A 53 12.18 -12.70 -18.96
C ALA A 53 11.87 -14.14 -19.36
N SER A 54 12.94 -14.92 -19.55
CA SER A 54 12.90 -16.35 -19.76
C SER A 54 12.18 -16.99 -18.60
N HIS A 55 11.11 -17.71 -18.92
CA HIS A 55 10.37 -18.53 -17.98
C HIS A 55 11.26 -19.65 -17.47
N SER A 56 12.00 -19.40 -16.39
CA SER A 56 12.76 -20.43 -15.69
C SER A 56 11.84 -21.31 -14.84
N ARG A 57 10.80 -21.90 -15.44
CA ARG A 57 10.28 -23.19 -14.96
C ARG A 57 11.11 -24.27 -15.62
N LYS A 58 12.31 -24.49 -15.06
CA LYS A 58 13.00 -25.77 -15.22
C LYS A 58 12.83 -26.50 -13.90
N TYR A 59 11.88 -27.43 -13.91
CA TYR A 59 11.53 -28.37 -12.85
C TYR A 59 12.74 -28.84 -12.05
N ARG A 60 12.60 -28.92 -10.72
CA ARG A 60 13.46 -29.76 -9.88
C ARG A 60 12.62 -30.49 -8.84
N ILE A 61 12.29 -31.74 -9.23
CA ILE A 61 12.01 -32.97 -8.46
C ILE A 61 10.89 -32.90 -7.42
#